data_AF-A0A672N1L6-F1
#
_entry.id   AF-A0A672N1L6-F1
#
_cell.length_a   1.000
_cell.length_b   1.000
_cell.length_c   1.000
_cell.angle_alpha   90.00
_cell.angle_beta   90.00
_cell.angle_gamma   90.00
#
_symmetry.space_group_name_H-M   'P 1'
#
loop_
_entity.id
_entity.type
_entity.pdbx_description
1 polymer ?
#
loop_
_entity_poly.entity_id
_entity_poly.type
_entity_poly.pdbx_seq_one_letter_code
_entity_poly.pdbx_strand_id
1 'polypeptide(L)'
;MILLEINNRIIEETLTLKFDSASNGNKPEAVEVTFADFDGVLYHISNPNGDKTKVMVSISLKFFKELQEHGADEVREIITKPLASHLCLCLFLIGFRYIEAKKDRVTVVFSTVFKDDDDVIIGKVFMQEFKEGRRASHTAPQVLFSHREPPLELKDTDATVGDNIGYITFVLFPRHTNANTRDNTINLIHTFRDYLHYHIKCSKAYIHTRMRSKTSDFLKVLNRARPDAEKKEMKTISGKTFSR
;
A
#
# COMPACT_ATOMS: atom_id res chain seq x y z
N MET A 1 -7.45 -8.53 2.62
CA MET A 1 -6.06 -8.68 2.14
C MET A 1 -5.15 -8.02 3.16
N ILE A 2 -4.11 -8.71 3.65
CA ILE A 2 -3.21 -8.16 4.68
C ILE A 2 -1.96 -7.57 4.04
N LEU A 3 -1.19 -8.37 3.32
CA LEU A 3 -0.06 -7.86 2.52
C LEU A 3 -0.58 -7.31 1.19
N LEU A 4 0.06 -6.25 0.69
CA LEU A 4 -0.23 -5.71 -0.63
C LEU A 4 0.31 -6.65 -1.72
N GLU A 5 -0.41 -6.75 -2.82
CA GLU A 5 0.07 -7.44 -4.02
C GLU A 5 1.21 -6.64 -4.64
N ILE A 6 2.21 -7.35 -5.17
CA ILE A 6 3.40 -6.75 -5.79
C ILE A 6 3.16 -6.48 -7.27
N ASN A 7 2.41 -7.38 -7.92
CA ASN A 7 2.16 -7.31 -9.34
C ASN A 7 1.03 -6.35 -9.65
N ASN A 8 1.13 -5.66 -10.78
CA ASN A 8 0.07 -4.80 -11.23
C ASN A 8 -0.99 -5.61 -11.99
N ARG A 9 -2.16 -5.73 -11.38
CA ARG A 9 -3.29 -6.49 -11.91
C ARG A 9 -3.76 -6.02 -13.30
N ILE A 10 -3.71 -4.71 -13.58
CA ILE A 10 -4.11 -4.16 -14.88
C ILE A 10 -3.15 -4.64 -15.97
N ILE A 11 -1.84 -4.66 -15.69
CA ILE A 11 -0.84 -5.19 -16.61
C ILE A 11 -1.09 -6.67 -16.87
N GLU A 12 -1.22 -7.47 -15.81
CA GLU A 12 -1.41 -8.93 -15.93
C GLU A 12 -2.68 -9.29 -16.70
N GLU A 13 -3.81 -8.68 -16.36
CA GLU A 13 -5.09 -8.94 -17.03
C GLU A 13 -5.06 -8.49 -18.49
N THR A 14 -4.47 -7.32 -18.78
CA THR A 14 -4.38 -6.79 -20.15
C THR A 14 -3.48 -7.65 -21.03
N LEU A 15 -2.29 -8.03 -20.53
CA LEU A 15 -1.34 -8.84 -21.28
C LEU A 15 -1.84 -10.28 -21.47
N THR A 16 -2.38 -10.90 -20.43
CA THR A 16 -2.98 -12.24 -20.51
C THR A 16 -4.07 -12.28 -21.58
N LEU A 17 -5.00 -11.31 -21.56
CA LEU A 17 -6.06 -11.23 -22.56
C LEU A 17 -5.52 -11.09 -23.99
N LYS A 18 -4.45 -10.31 -24.20
CA LYS A 18 -3.84 -10.14 -25.53
C LYS A 18 -3.08 -11.37 -25.99
N PHE A 19 -2.37 -12.05 -25.08
CA PHE A 19 -1.66 -13.29 -25.38
C PHE A 19 -2.62 -14.44 -25.68
N ASP A 20 -3.69 -14.60 -24.89
CA ASP A 20 -4.70 -15.62 -25.10
C ASP A 20 -5.46 -15.40 -26.42
N SER A 21 -5.75 -14.14 -26.76
CA SER A 21 -6.37 -13.81 -28.05
C SER A 21 -5.45 -14.15 -29.23
N ALA A 22 -4.15 -13.86 -29.11
CA ALA A 22 -3.16 -14.16 -30.13
C ALA A 22 -2.93 -15.67 -30.28
N SER A 23 -2.87 -16.43 -29.19
CA SER A 23 -2.69 -17.89 -29.22
C SER A 23 -3.88 -18.61 -29.84
N ASN A 24 -5.08 -18.05 -29.70
CA ASN A 24 -6.30 -18.55 -30.34
C ASN A 24 -6.45 -18.15 -31.82
N GLY A 25 -5.47 -17.43 -32.38
CA GLY A 25 -5.50 -16.98 -33.79
C GLY A 25 -6.53 -15.88 -34.07
N ASN A 26 -7.02 -15.20 -33.04
CA ASN A 26 -7.95 -14.09 -33.20
C ASN A 26 -7.24 -12.88 -33.82
N LYS A 27 -8.03 -12.03 -34.50
CA LYS A 27 -7.50 -10.80 -35.10
C LYS A 27 -6.92 -9.87 -34.02
N PRO A 28 -5.69 -9.35 -34.18
CA PRO A 28 -5.10 -8.42 -33.22
C PRO A 28 -5.95 -7.15 -33.04
N GLU A 29 -6.34 -6.90 -31.79
CA GLU A 29 -7.12 -5.73 -31.42
C GLU A 29 -6.24 -4.61 -30.87
N ALA A 30 -6.64 -3.38 -31.14
CA ALA A 30 -5.95 -2.22 -30.60
C ALA A 30 -6.00 -2.21 -29.06
N VAL A 31 -4.99 -1.61 -28.43
CA VAL A 31 -4.91 -1.37 -26.99
C VAL A 31 -4.32 0.01 -26.75
N GLU A 32 -4.98 0.75 -25.86
CA GLU A 32 -4.57 2.08 -25.43
C GLU A 32 -5.10 2.26 -24.00
N VAL A 33 -4.23 2.09 -23.01
CA VAL A 33 -4.60 2.12 -21.59
C VAL A 33 -3.57 2.94 -20.83
N THR A 34 -4.03 3.96 -20.11
CA THR A 34 -3.20 4.73 -19.17
C THR A 34 -3.75 4.53 -17.76
N PHE A 35 -2.89 4.16 -16.82
CA PHE A 35 -3.28 3.97 -15.42
C PHE A 35 -2.12 4.28 -14.48
N ALA A 36 -2.44 4.41 -13.20
CA ALA A 36 -1.49 4.76 -12.15
C ALA A 36 -1.26 3.60 -11.18
N ASP A 37 -0.19 3.70 -10.41
CA ASP A 37 0.14 2.81 -9.30
C ASP A 37 0.61 3.64 -8.09
N PHE A 38 1.01 2.96 -7.00
CA PHE A 38 1.55 3.61 -5.81
C PHE A 38 2.79 4.47 -6.09
N ASP A 39 3.14 5.33 -5.13
CA ASP A 39 4.28 6.26 -5.20
C ASP A 39 4.29 7.18 -6.46
N GLY A 40 3.13 7.36 -7.11
CA GLY A 40 2.96 8.27 -8.24
C GLY A 40 3.50 7.74 -9.57
N VAL A 41 3.63 6.41 -9.68
CA VAL A 41 4.01 5.73 -10.92
C VAL A 41 2.86 5.79 -11.93
N LEU A 42 3.19 6.01 -13.21
CA LEU A 42 2.24 5.98 -14.31
C LEU A 42 2.65 4.92 -15.33
N TYR A 43 1.68 4.14 -15.77
CA TYR A 43 1.82 3.14 -16.81
C TYR A 43 1.04 3.54 -18.06
N HIS A 44 1.58 3.18 -19.22
CA HIS A 44 0.95 3.35 -20.52
C HIS A 44 1.13 2.09 -21.35
N ILE A 45 0.02 1.44 -21.71
CA ILE A 45 -0.01 0.27 -22.59
C ILE A 45 -0.60 0.71 -23.93
N SER A 46 0.17 0.56 -25.01
CA SER A 46 -0.24 1.01 -26.34
C SER A 46 0.29 0.12 -27.47
N ASN A 47 -0.25 0.31 -28.67
CA ASN A 47 0.33 -0.25 -29.90
C ASN A 47 1.31 0.75 -30.53
N PRO A 48 2.62 0.46 -30.55
CA PRO A 48 3.59 1.39 -31.11
C PRO A 48 3.36 1.58 -32.61
N ASN A 49 3.38 2.83 -33.07
CA ASN A 49 3.15 3.21 -34.48
C ASN A 49 1.81 2.70 -35.05
N GLY A 50 0.82 2.39 -34.20
CA GLY A 50 -0.46 1.82 -34.61
C GLY A 50 -0.42 0.34 -35.02
N ASP A 51 0.71 -0.35 -34.83
CA ASP A 51 0.88 -1.77 -35.13
C ASP A 51 0.21 -2.65 -34.07
N LYS A 52 -1.00 -3.13 -34.38
CA LYS A 52 -1.81 -3.96 -33.47
C LYS A 52 -1.18 -5.30 -33.10
N THR A 53 -0.16 -5.74 -33.85
CA THR A 53 0.57 -6.98 -33.56
C THR A 53 1.58 -6.81 -32.44
N LYS A 54 1.92 -5.56 -32.09
CA LYS A 54 2.88 -5.22 -31.04
C LYS A 54 2.18 -4.56 -29.87
N VAL A 55 2.56 -4.93 -28.67
CA VAL A 55 2.11 -4.30 -27.43
C VAL A 55 3.33 -3.71 -26.74
N MET A 56 3.28 -2.41 -26.45
CA MET A 56 4.29 -1.68 -25.71
C MET A 56 3.74 -1.35 -24.33
N VAL A 57 4.47 -1.74 -23.28
CA VAL A 57 4.19 -1.35 -21.90
C VAL A 57 5.27 -0.37 -21.48
N SER A 58 4.87 0.86 -21.21
CA SER A 58 5.73 1.94 -20.74
C SER A 58 5.44 2.24 -19.27
N ILE A 59 6.49 2.53 -18.52
CA ILE A 59 6.42 2.96 -17.11
C ILE A 59 7.12 4.31 -16.98
N SER A 60 6.51 5.22 -16.22
CA SER A 60 7.03 6.54 -15.91
C SER A 60 7.14 6.71 -14.40
N LEU A 61 8.36 6.98 -13.93
CA LEU A 61 8.67 7.26 -12.53
C LEU A 61 9.36 8.62 -12.43
N LYS A 62 8.90 9.46 -11.50
CA LYS A 62 9.46 10.81 -11.29
C LYS A 62 10.93 10.79 -10.86
N PHE A 63 11.33 9.74 -10.16
CA PHE A 63 12.65 9.55 -9.56
C PHE A 63 13.51 8.53 -10.36
N PHE A 64 13.19 8.25 -11.62
CA PHE A 64 13.94 7.25 -12.41
C PHE A 64 15.43 7.60 -12.55
N LYS A 65 15.79 8.89 -12.63
CA LYS A 65 17.19 9.32 -12.70
C LYS A 65 18.00 8.93 -11.45
N GLU A 66 17.42 9.05 -10.26
CA GLU A 66 18.06 8.64 -9.00
C GLU A 66 18.31 7.13 -8.97
N LEU A 67 17.35 6.35 -9.51
CA LEU A 67 17.52 4.90 -9.67
C LEU A 67 18.65 4.57 -10.66
N GLN A 68 18.77 5.35 -11.74
CA GLN A 68 19.76 5.15 -12.78
C GLN A 68 21.19 5.29 -12.26
N GLU A 69 21.43 6.26 -11.36
CA GLU A 69 22.72 6.46 -10.67
C GLU A 69 23.15 5.23 -9.85
N HIS A 70 22.21 4.36 -9.50
CA HIS A 70 22.43 3.16 -8.69
C HIS A 70 22.28 1.85 -9.50
N GLY A 71 22.48 1.91 -10.82
CA GLY A 71 22.57 0.73 -11.69
C GLY A 71 21.23 0.20 -12.19
N ALA A 72 20.17 1.01 -12.18
CA ALA A 72 18.86 0.57 -12.70
C ALA A 72 18.91 0.16 -14.18
N ASP A 73 19.80 0.75 -15.00
CA ASP A 73 19.94 0.40 -16.42
C ASP A 73 20.55 -0.99 -16.62
N GLU A 74 21.54 -1.37 -15.82
CA GLU A 74 22.15 -2.71 -15.87
C GLU A 74 21.12 -3.78 -15.54
N VAL A 75 20.28 -3.50 -14.53
CA VAL A 75 19.16 -4.36 -14.15
C VAL A 75 18.10 -4.39 -15.26
N ARG A 76 17.78 -3.26 -15.89
CA ARG A 76 16.81 -3.19 -16.98
C ARG A 76 17.23 -4.01 -18.20
N GLU A 77 18.51 -3.98 -18.59
CA GLU A 77 19.01 -4.81 -19.69
C GLU A 77 18.92 -6.31 -19.38
N ILE A 78 19.03 -6.70 -18.11
CA ILE A 78 18.86 -8.09 -17.68
C ILE A 78 17.37 -8.52 -17.75
N ILE A 79 16.45 -7.62 -17.38
CA ILE A 79 15.00 -7.88 -17.40
C ILE A 79 14.42 -7.94 -18.82
N THR A 80 14.91 -7.06 -19.70
CA THR A 80 14.32 -6.85 -21.03
C THR A 80 14.84 -7.82 -22.09
N LYS A 81 15.85 -8.64 -21.76
CA LYS A 81 16.25 -9.79 -22.60
C LYS A 81 15.12 -10.82 -22.65
N PRO A 82 14.92 -11.51 -23.80
CA PRO A 82 13.78 -12.39 -23.99
C PRO A 82 13.82 -13.54 -22.97
N LEU A 83 12.88 -13.47 -22.02
CA LEU A 83 12.37 -14.55 -21.17
C LEU A 83 13.37 -15.69 -20.86
N ALA A 84 14.27 -15.49 -19.89
CA ALA A 84 14.96 -16.60 -19.25
C ALA A 84 15.28 -16.27 -17.78
N SER A 85 14.44 -16.85 -16.90
CA SER A 85 14.79 -17.36 -15.56
C SER A 85 15.58 -16.47 -14.60
N HIS A 86 14.91 -16.16 -13.49
CA HIS A 86 15.41 -15.60 -12.24
C HIS A 86 15.73 -14.12 -12.29
N LEU A 87 14.79 -13.33 -11.78
CA LEU A 87 15.03 -11.92 -11.61
C LEU A 87 14.98 -11.53 -10.15
N CYS A 88 16.16 -11.16 -9.67
CA CYS A 88 16.35 -10.78 -8.31
C CYS A 88 16.37 -9.26 -8.20
N LEU A 89 15.43 -8.68 -7.45
CA LEU A 89 15.34 -7.23 -7.28
C LEU A 89 16.61 -6.69 -6.60
N CYS A 90 16.99 -5.45 -6.94
CA CYS A 90 17.80 -4.55 -6.12
C CYS A 90 17.27 -3.14 -6.45
N LEU A 91 16.38 -2.60 -5.61
CA LEU A 91 15.89 -1.22 -5.75
C LEU A 91 16.53 -0.36 -4.67
N PHE A 92 17.33 0.62 -5.09
CA PHE A 92 18.00 1.60 -4.24
C PHE A 92 17.56 3.03 -4.54
N LEU A 93 17.37 3.78 -3.45
CA LEU A 93 17.13 5.23 -3.30
C LEU A 93 16.02 5.82 -4.19
N ILE A 94 14.84 5.94 -3.58
CA ILE A 94 13.73 6.78 -4.04
C ILE A 94 13.64 7.89 -3.01
N GLY A 95 13.58 9.17 -3.39
CA GLY A 95 13.65 10.41 -2.56
C GLY A 95 12.94 10.54 -1.20
N PHE A 96 12.40 9.45 -0.63
CA PHE A 96 11.97 9.31 0.76
C PHE A 96 12.61 8.10 1.48
N ARG A 97 13.61 7.45 0.88
CA ARG A 97 14.20 6.20 1.37
C ARG A 97 15.71 6.34 1.34
N TYR A 98 16.36 6.20 2.49
CA TYR A 98 17.81 6.18 2.63
C TYR A 98 18.25 4.74 2.88
N ILE A 99 19.29 4.28 2.20
CA ILE A 99 19.81 2.93 2.38
C ILE A 99 21.30 3.02 2.64
N GLU A 100 21.74 2.39 3.72
CA GLU A 100 23.12 2.37 4.15
C GLU A 100 23.58 0.92 4.38
N ALA A 101 24.62 0.50 3.67
CA ALA A 101 25.26 -0.79 3.88
C ALA A 101 26.39 -0.66 4.91
N LYS A 102 26.30 -1.39 6.01
CA LYS A 102 27.34 -1.54 7.03
C LYS A 102 27.95 -2.94 6.94
N LYS A 103 29.07 -3.16 7.63
CA LYS A 103 29.83 -4.44 7.58
C LYS A 103 28.98 -5.66 7.95
N ASP A 104 28.07 -5.54 8.90
CA ASP A 104 27.28 -6.64 9.48
C ASP A 104 25.77 -6.55 9.17
N ARG A 105 25.31 -5.45 8.57
CA ARG A 105 23.88 -5.15 8.39
C ARG A 105 23.64 -4.16 7.25
N VAL A 106 22.44 -4.17 6.70
CA VAL A 106 21.94 -3.14 5.78
C VAL A 106 20.80 -2.41 6.48
N THR A 107 20.85 -1.08 6.47
CA THR A 107 19.85 -0.22 7.10
C THR A 107 19.02 0.45 6.02
N VAL A 108 17.69 0.34 6.10
CA VAL A 108 16.75 0.99 5.19
C VAL A 108 15.89 1.93 6.01
N VAL A 109 16.02 3.24 5.78
CA VAL A 109 15.25 4.28 6.47
C VAL A 109 14.19 4.83 5.52
N PHE A 110 12.92 4.72 5.90
CA PHE A 110 11.81 5.38 5.22
C PHE A 110 11.48 6.69 5.93
N SER A 111 11.47 7.80 5.21
CA SER A 111 10.80 9.03 5.61
C SER A 111 9.36 8.98 5.09
N THR A 112 8.38 9.04 5.98
CA THR A 112 6.96 9.06 5.61
C THR A 112 6.30 10.32 6.13
N VAL A 113 5.49 10.94 5.28
CA VAL A 113 4.65 12.08 5.63
C VAL A 113 3.23 11.59 5.87
N PHE A 114 2.68 11.92 7.04
CA PHE A 114 1.30 11.68 7.40
C PHE A 114 0.49 12.93 7.08
N LYS A 115 -0.49 12.84 6.17
CA LYS A 115 -1.27 14.01 5.74
C LYS A 115 -2.19 14.53 6.84
N ASP A 116 -2.76 13.62 7.63
CA ASP A 116 -3.68 13.93 8.71
C ASP A 116 -2.97 13.77 10.06
N ASP A 117 -3.22 14.66 11.01
CA ASP A 117 -2.64 14.58 12.36
C ASP A 117 -3.09 13.30 13.09
N ASP A 118 -4.32 12.85 12.84
CA ASP A 118 -4.83 11.58 13.38
C ASP A 118 -4.06 10.36 12.85
N ASP A 119 -3.60 10.42 11.60
CA ASP A 119 -2.81 9.33 10.98
C ASP A 119 -1.42 9.23 11.64
N VAL A 120 -0.88 10.33 12.16
CA VAL A 120 0.34 10.31 12.97
C VAL A 120 0.12 9.49 14.24
N ILE A 121 -1.01 9.68 14.92
CA ILE A 121 -1.32 8.99 16.18
C ILE A 121 -1.57 7.50 15.93
N ILE A 122 -2.39 7.17 14.94
CA ILE A 122 -2.64 5.77 14.55
C ILE A 122 -1.33 5.11 14.08
N GLY A 123 -0.55 5.81 13.25
CA GLY A 123 0.75 5.36 12.78
C GLY A 123 1.73 5.05 13.91
N LYS A 124 1.79 5.89 14.96
CA LYS A 124 2.59 5.63 16.15
C LYS A 124 2.21 4.31 16.85
N VAL A 125 0.92 3.99 16.93
CA VAL A 125 0.46 2.72 17.50
C VAL A 125 0.95 1.54 16.67
N PHE A 126 0.82 1.60 15.34
CA PHE A 126 1.40 0.57 14.46
C PHE A 126 2.91 0.44 14.64
N MET A 127 3.63 1.56 14.69
CA MET A 127 5.09 1.54 14.81
C MET A 127 5.59 1.00 16.14
N GLN A 128 4.82 1.19 17.22
CA GLN A 128 5.12 0.57 18.51
C GLN A 128 5.04 -0.96 18.41
N GLU A 129 4.01 -1.51 17.75
CA GLU A 129 3.89 -2.95 17.51
C GLU A 129 5.02 -3.48 16.61
N PHE A 130 5.40 -2.74 15.56
CA PHE A 130 6.53 -3.13 14.71
C PHE A 130 7.86 -3.14 15.45
N LYS A 131 8.09 -2.18 16.36
CA LYS A 131 9.28 -2.13 17.22
C LYS A 131 9.36 -3.36 18.14
N GLU A 132 8.23 -3.86 18.61
CA GLU A 132 8.12 -5.05 19.45
C GLU A 132 7.94 -6.35 18.65
N GLY A 133 7.90 -6.29 17.33
CA GLY A 133 7.60 -7.42 16.43
C GLY A 133 8.54 -8.62 16.57
N ARG A 134 9.76 -8.40 17.07
CA ARG A 134 10.72 -9.50 17.36
C ARG A 134 10.28 -10.42 18.51
N ARG A 135 9.23 -10.06 19.26
CA ARG A 135 8.56 -10.96 20.20
C ARG A 135 7.81 -12.09 19.48
N ALA A 136 7.21 -11.80 18.33
CA ALA A 136 6.52 -12.79 17.52
C ALA A 136 7.49 -13.60 16.64
N SER A 137 8.54 -12.95 16.12
CA SER A 137 9.57 -13.61 15.33
C SER A 137 10.96 -13.10 15.67
N HIS A 138 11.72 -13.90 16.42
CA HIS A 138 13.07 -13.54 16.86
C HIS A 138 14.05 -13.31 15.70
N THR A 139 13.80 -13.94 14.55
CA THR A 139 14.64 -13.86 13.35
C THR A 139 14.29 -12.71 12.43
N ALA A 140 13.18 -12.00 12.66
CA ALA A 140 12.75 -10.87 11.84
C ALA A 140 13.71 -9.67 11.92
N PRO A 141 13.69 -8.77 10.91
CA PRO A 141 14.38 -7.49 10.96
C PRO A 141 14.04 -6.69 12.22
N GLN A 142 15.01 -5.93 12.71
CA GLN A 142 14.73 -4.95 13.76
C GLN A 142 14.13 -3.70 13.13
N VAL A 143 13.09 -3.16 13.75
CA VAL A 143 12.44 -1.92 13.33
C VAL A 143 12.62 -0.86 14.41
N LEU A 144 13.02 0.34 14.00
CA LEU A 144 13.08 1.53 14.83
C LEU A 144 12.16 2.58 14.24
N PHE A 145 11.62 3.44 15.10
CA PHE A 145 10.77 4.55 14.69
C PHE A 145 11.21 5.82 15.41
N SER A 146 11.42 6.88 14.65
CA SER A 146 11.65 8.24 15.14
C SER A 146 10.54 9.14 14.63
N HIS A 147 10.02 9.99 15.50
CA HIS A 147 8.98 10.94 15.14
C HIS A 147 9.59 12.34 15.08
N ARG A 148 9.21 13.11 14.06
CA ARG A 148 9.67 14.48 13.77
C ARG A 148 11.11 14.59 13.29
N GLU A 149 12.03 13.99 14.04
CA GLU A 149 13.46 14.13 13.79
C GLU A 149 14.02 12.90 13.05
N PRO A 150 14.94 13.11 12.09
CA PRO A 150 15.65 12.03 11.45
C PRO A 150 16.54 11.27 12.44
N PRO A 151 16.84 9.99 12.18
CA PRO A 151 17.83 9.24 12.96
C PRO A 151 19.22 9.86 12.78
N LEU A 152 20.15 9.56 13.70
CA LEU A 152 21.48 10.18 13.74
C LEU A 152 22.27 10.01 12.44
N GLU A 153 22.05 8.89 11.74
CA GLU A 153 22.63 8.59 10.43
C GLU A 153 22.26 9.59 9.34
N LEU A 154 21.16 10.33 9.51
CA LEU A 154 20.63 11.30 8.55
C LEU A 154 20.66 12.75 9.09
N LYS A 155 21.38 13.01 10.18
CA LYS A 155 21.39 14.34 10.80
C LYS A 155 22.11 15.39 9.97
N ASP A 156 23.12 14.98 9.21
CA ASP A 156 23.94 15.87 8.37
C ASP A 156 23.46 15.93 6.91
N THR A 157 22.30 15.33 6.61
CA THR A 157 21.68 15.37 5.28
C THR A 157 20.57 16.43 5.23
N ASP A 158 19.98 16.62 4.06
CA ASP A 158 18.80 17.46 3.84
C ASP A 158 17.49 16.82 4.35
N ALA A 159 17.59 15.95 5.36
CA ALA A 159 16.45 15.22 5.89
C ALA A 159 15.44 16.17 6.54
N THR A 160 14.19 16.04 6.13
CA THR A 160 13.11 16.94 6.54
C THR A 160 12.68 16.71 7.99
N VAL A 161 12.55 17.78 8.76
CA VAL A 161 12.02 17.76 10.13
C VAL A 161 10.60 18.30 10.12
N GLY A 162 9.68 17.67 10.83
CA GLY A 162 8.32 18.17 10.93
C GLY A 162 7.37 17.31 11.76
N ASP A 163 6.32 17.94 12.31
CA ASP A 163 5.35 17.30 13.19
C ASP A 163 4.57 16.15 12.51
N ASN A 164 4.46 16.18 11.19
CA ASN A 164 3.74 15.20 10.38
C ASN A 164 4.69 14.19 9.71
N ILE A 165 5.96 14.17 10.10
CA ILE A 165 6.99 13.30 9.54
C ILE A 165 7.33 12.18 10.53
N GLY A 166 7.47 10.97 10.00
CA GLY A 166 7.98 9.81 10.71
C GLY A 166 9.10 9.15 9.94
N TYR A 167 10.15 8.78 10.66
CA TYR A 167 11.28 8.01 10.15
C TYR A 167 11.18 6.58 10.65
N ILE A 168 11.19 5.62 9.72
CA ILE A 168 11.05 4.19 10.03
C ILE A 168 12.30 3.48 9.53
N THR A 169 13.07 2.90 10.43
CA THR A 169 14.36 2.28 10.11
C THR A 169 14.25 0.77 10.25
N PHE A 170 14.48 0.06 9.15
CA PHE A 170 14.66 -1.39 9.14
C PHE A 170 16.14 -1.74 9.15
N VAL A 171 16.51 -2.62 10.08
CA VAL A 171 17.85 -3.20 10.16
C VAL A 171 17.80 -4.64 9.65
N LEU A 172 18.36 -4.83 8.46
CA LEU A 172 18.46 -6.10 7.77
C LEU A 172 19.83 -6.75 8.04
N PHE A 173 19.85 -8.05 8.30
CA PHE A 173 21.07 -8.83 8.55
C PHE A 173 21.33 -9.75 7.34
N PRO A 174 22.50 -10.42 7.24
CA PRO A 174 22.83 -11.32 6.12
C PRO A 174 21.78 -12.41 5.83
N ARG A 175 21.01 -12.83 6.86
CA ARG A 175 19.88 -13.76 6.70
C ARG A 175 18.72 -13.19 5.85
N HIS A 176 18.59 -11.86 5.79
CA HIS A 176 17.57 -11.14 5.02
C HIS A 176 18.09 -10.70 3.64
N THR A 177 19.41 -10.53 3.48
CA THR A 177 20.02 -9.95 2.28
C THR A 177 20.77 -10.96 1.39
N ASN A 178 20.83 -12.23 1.79
CA ASN A 178 21.45 -13.27 0.96
C ASN A 178 20.66 -13.51 -0.33
N ALA A 179 21.31 -14.08 -1.34
CA ALA A 179 20.73 -14.28 -2.67
C ALA A 179 19.41 -15.08 -2.68
N ASN A 180 19.24 -16.02 -1.74
CA ASN A 180 18.04 -16.86 -1.68
C ASN A 180 16.82 -16.12 -1.13
N THR A 181 17.02 -15.17 -0.20
CA THR A 181 15.93 -14.43 0.44
C THR A 181 15.78 -13.00 -0.06
N ARG A 182 16.74 -12.50 -0.85
CA ARG A 182 16.81 -11.13 -1.37
C ARG A 182 15.50 -10.68 -2.02
N ASP A 183 14.90 -11.51 -2.89
CA ASP A 183 13.66 -11.15 -3.58
C ASP A 183 12.49 -10.93 -2.66
N ASN A 184 12.26 -11.88 -1.77
CA ASN A 184 11.17 -11.78 -0.82
C ASN A 184 11.37 -10.57 0.11
N THR A 185 12.60 -10.33 0.56
CA THR A 185 12.93 -9.16 1.36
C THR A 185 12.62 -7.87 0.62
N ILE A 186 12.99 -7.77 -0.66
CA ILE A 186 12.74 -6.54 -1.42
C ILE A 186 11.26 -6.37 -1.71
N ASN A 187 10.55 -7.45 -2.02
CA ASN A 187 9.10 -7.44 -2.22
C ASN A 187 8.35 -6.87 -1.01
N LEU A 188 8.77 -7.24 0.20
CA LEU A 188 8.17 -6.72 1.43
C LEU A 188 8.62 -5.30 1.76
N ILE A 189 9.91 -4.97 1.57
CA ILE A 189 10.44 -3.67 1.97
C ILE A 189 9.95 -2.56 1.04
N HIS A 190 9.85 -2.79 -0.27
CA HIS A 190 9.49 -1.73 -1.21
C HIS A 190 8.02 -1.32 -1.10
N THR A 191 7.14 -2.24 -0.66
CA THR A 191 5.70 -2.00 -0.44
C THR A 191 5.37 -1.52 0.97
N PHE A 192 6.34 -1.50 1.89
CA PHE A 192 6.08 -1.24 3.31
C PHE A 192 5.41 0.13 3.56
N ARG A 193 5.83 1.18 2.85
CA ARG A 193 5.24 2.51 2.97
C ARG A 193 3.74 2.48 2.66
N ASP A 194 3.38 1.91 1.51
CA ASP A 194 1.98 1.80 1.09
C ASP A 194 1.20 0.86 2.00
N TYR A 195 1.82 -0.23 2.45
CA TYR A 195 1.25 -1.15 3.44
C TYR A 195 0.85 -0.41 4.72
N LEU A 196 1.74 0.43 5.27
CA LEU A 196 1.45 1.19 6.49
C LEU A 196 0.28 2.15 6.27
N HIS A 197 0.33 2.94 5.19
CA HIS A 197 -0.73 3.90 4.86
C HIS A 197 -2.06 3.25 4.50
N TYR A 198 -2.03 2.05 3.94
CA TYR A 198 -3.21 1.23 3.67
C TYR A 198 -3.84 0.77 4.98
N HIS A 199 -3.06 0.19 5.89
CA HIS A 199 -3.58 -0.31 7.17
C HIS A 199 -4.08 0.79 8.10
N ILE A 200 -3.47 1.98 8.08
CA ILE A 200 -4.00 3.15 8.80
C ILE A 200 -5.42 3.47 8.29
N LYS A 201 -5.61 3.53 6.96
CA LYS A 201 -6.94 3.78 6.36
C LYS A 201 -7.94 2.66 6.69
N CYS A 202 -7.52 1.39 6.64
CA CYS A 202 -8.36 0.26 7.02
C CYS A 202 -8.79 0.33 8.50
N SER A 203 -7.88 0.72 9.40
CA SER A 203 -8.19 0.93 10.82
C SER A 203 -9.22 2.05 11.01
N LYS A 204 -9.09 3.19 10.31
CA LYS A 204 -10.12 4.25 10.32
C LYS A 204 -11.48 3.73 9.85
N ALA A 205 -11.50 2.97 8.75
CA ALA A 205 -12.74 2.36 8.23
C ALA A 205 -13.38 1.36 9.22
N TYR A 206 -12.56 0.59 9.93
CA TYR A 206 -13.04 -0.32 10.97
C TYR A 206 -13.66 0.44 12.16
N ILE A 207 -13.01 1.50 12.62
CA ILE A 207 -13.53 2.39 13.67
C ILE A 207 -14.87 2.99 13.23
N HIS A 208 -15.00 3.42 11.96
CA HIS A 208 -16.28 3.90 11.42
C HIS A 208 -17.39 2.85 11.54
N THR A 209 -17.11 1.60 11.23
CA THR A 209 -18.09 0.50 11.37
C THR A 209 -18.51 0.30 12.84
N ARG A 210 -17.56 0.37 13.78
CA ARG A 210 -17.86 0.30 15.22
C ARG A 210 -18.72 1.48 15.69
N MET A 211 -18.40 2.70 15.27
CA MET A 211 -19.19 3.88 15.58
C MET A 211 -20.63 3.76 15.05
N ARG A 212 -20.81 3.33 13.80
CA ARG A 212 -22.16 3.11 13.23
C ARG A 212 -22.97 2.08 14.03
N SER A 213 -22.36 0.97 14.42
CA SER A 213 -23.01 -0.03 15.27
C SER A 213 -23.47 0.57 16.59
N LYS A 214 -22.59 1.34 17.26
CA LYS A 214 -22.91 1.94 18.55
C LYS A 214 -23.99 3.02 18.45
N THR A 215 -23.94 3.85 17.41
CA THR A 215 -24.97 4.84 17.10
C THR A 215 -26.32 4.17 16.83
N SER A 216 -26.35 3.06 16.08
CA SER A 216 -27.58 2.26 15.89
C SER A 216 -28.16 1.79 17.22
N ASP A 217 -27.33 1.33 18.15
CA ASP A 217 -27.79 0.91 19.47
C ASP A 217 -28.33 2.07 20.31
N PHE A 218 -27.66 3.22 20.28
CA PHE A 218 -28.15 4.43 20.95
C PHE A 218 -29.49 4.91 20.37
N LEU A 219 -29.66 4.86 19.04
CA LEU A 219 -30.93 5.20 18.40
C LEU A 219 -32.05 4.24 18.81
N LYS A 220 -31.78 2.95 18.97
CA LYS A 220 -32.76 1.99 19.50
C LYS A 220 -33.19 2.36 20.92
N VAL A 221 -32.26 2.72 21.79
CA VAL A 221 -32.57 3.15 23.16
C VAL A 221 -33.41 4.42 23.16
N LEU A 222 -33.05 5.41 22.35
CA LEU A 222 -33.80 6.66 22.21
C LEU A 222 -35.21 6.42 21.69
N ASN A 223 -35.37 5.57 20.67
CA ASN A 223 -36.68 5.24 20.12
C ASN A 223 -37.57 4.48 21.12
N ARG A 224 -37.00 3.62 21.98
CA ARG A 224 -37.74 2.96 23.07
C ARG A 224 -38.19 3.94 24.16
N ALA A 225 -37.51 5.07 24.32
CA ALA A 225 -37.87 6.09 25.29
C ALA A 225 -38.99 7.02 24.78
N ARG A 226 -39.34 6.95 23.48
CA ARG A 226 -40.51 7.68 22.98
C ARG A 226 -41.77 6.99 23.51
N PRO A 227 -42.75 7.75 24.03
CA PRO A 227 -44.05 7.19 24.36
C PRO A 227 -44.63 6.53 23.10
N ASP A 228 -45.14 5.31 23.24
CA ASP A 228 -45.93 4.70 22.17
C ASP A 228 -47.08 5.66 21.83
N ALA A 229 -47.34 5.86 20.54
CA ALA A 229 -48.54 6.59 20.14
C ALA A 229 -49.73 5.84 20.76
N GLU A 230 -50.50 6.52 21.62
CA GLU A 230 -51.70 5.94 22.20
C GLU A 230 -52.51 5.30 21.07
N LYS A 231 -52.81 4.00 21.19
CA LYS A 231 -53.81 3.38 20.33
C LYS A 231 -55.11 4.12 20.60
N LYS A 232 -55.42 5.14 19.78
CA LYS A 232 -56.73 5.78 19.77
C LYS A 232 -57.73 4.67 19.47
N GLU A 233 -58.43 4.21 20.51
CA GLU A 233 -59.61 3.38 20.31
C GLU A 233 -60.55 4.17 19.38
N MET A 234 -60.78 3.66 18.19
CA MET A 234 -61.79 4.21 17.31
C MET A 234 -63.16 3.93 17.94
N LYS A 235 -63.66 4.90 18.70
CA LYS A 235 -65.01 4.88 19.24
C LYS A 235 -65.97 5.42 18.18
N THR A 236 -67.07 4.72 17.97
CA THR A 236 -68.18 5.23 17.16
C THR A 236 -68.85 6.42 17.87
N ILE A 237 -69.58 7.28 17.14
CA ILE A 237 -70.29 8.46 17.70
C ILE A 237 -71.20 8.11 18.89
N SER A 238 -71.66 6.86 19.00
CA SER A 238 -72.48 6.35 20.12
C SER A 238 -71.69 5.75 21.29
N GLY A 239 -70.36 5.90 21.30
CA GLY A 239 -69.49 5.50 22.41
C GLY A 239 -69.15 4.01 22.50
N LYS A 240 -69.53 3.18 21.51
CA LYS A 240 -69.16 1.75 21.49
C LYS A 240 -67.81 1.55 20.79
N THR A 241 -66.92 0.81 21.45
CA THR A 241 -65.58 0.43 20.96
C THR A 241 -65.70 -0.57 19.81
N PHE A 242 -65.01 -0.30 18.69
CA PHE A 242 -64.98 -1.19 17.54
C PHE A 242 -63.95 -2.31 17.76
N SER A 243 -64.43 -3.52 18.05
CA SER A 243 -63.63 -4.75 18.03
C SER A 243 -63.84 -5.43 16.70
N ARG A 244 -62.75 -5.69 15.95
CA ARG A 244 -62.77 -6.57 14.77
C ARG A 244 -62.36 -7.97 15.18
#